data_AF-A0A3A8P7M5-F1
#
_entry.id   AF-A0A3A8P7M5-F1
#
_cell.length_a   1.000
_cell.length_b   1.000
_cell.length_c   1.000
_cell.angle_alpha   90.00
_cell.angle_beta   90.00
_cell.angle_gamma   90.00
#
_symmetry.space_group_name_H-M   'P 1'
#
loop_
_entity.id
_entity.type
_entity.pdbx_description
1 polymer ?
#
loop_
_entity_poly.entity_id
_entity_poly.type
_entity_poly.pdbx_seq_one_letter_code
_entity_poly.pdbx_strand_id
1 'polypeptide(L)'
;MTAATPSKDWHGVAIAKLTSVLGPARGSAALEEALRATGLTHITSADELHRFAQALITAGGFAGAVGGLLSVHAVMHGASRLEPR
;
A
#
# COMPACT_ATOMS: atom_id res chain seq x y z
N MET A 1 -18.03 21.36 -13.76
CA MET A 1 -18.28 20.85 -12.40
C MET A 1 -17.39 19.65 -12.18
N THR A 2 -16.20 19.84 -11.63
CA THR A 2 -15.24 18.76 -11.35
C THR A 2 -15.74 18.02 -10.11
N ALA A 3 -16.28 16.81 -10.30
CA ALA A 3 -16.69 15.97 -9.19
C ALA A 3 -15.45 15.66 -8.35
N ALA A 4 -15.42 16.14 -7.10
CA ALA A 4 -14.44 15.72 -6.12
C ALA A 4 -14.62 14.22 -5.92
N THR A 5 -13.71 13.42 -6.48
CA THR A 5 -13.70 11.98 -6.25
C THR A 5 -13.60 11.77 -4.74
N PRO A 6 -14.45 10.94 -4.10
CA PRO A 6 -14.36 10.72 -2.67
C PRO A 6 -12.94 10.28 -2.32
N SER A 7 -12.34 10.94 -1.31
CA SER A 7 -11.02 10.59 -0.78
C SER A 7 -10.99 9.10 -0.48
N LYS A 8 -10.30 8.34 -1.33
CA LYS A 8 -10.27 6.89 -1.24
C LYS A 8 -9.48 6.50 0.01
N ASP A 9 -10.05 5.63 0.84
CA ASP A 9 -9.38 5.13 2.04
C ASP A 9 -8.27 4.14 1.69
N TRP A 10 -7.12 4.67 1.28
CA TRP A 10 -5.96 3.89 0.87
C TRP A 10 -5.39 3.06 2.00
N HIS A 11 -5.39 3.61 3.21
CA HIS A 11 -4.88 2.95 4.39
C HIS A 11 -5.78 1.77 4.79
N GLY A 12 -7.09 1.96 4.84
CA GLY A 12 -8.05 0.89 5.12
C GLY A 12 -7.97 -0.24 4.10
N VAL A 13 -7.76 0.07 2.81
CA VAL A 13 -7.51 -0.94 1.77
C VAL A 13 -6.24 -1.75 2.05
N ALA A 14 -5.15 -1.10 2.44
CA ALA A 14 -3.89 -1.78 2.76
C ALA A 14 -4.04 -2.71 3.97
N ILE A 15 -4.66 -2.22 5.05
CA ILE A 15 -4.95 -3.00 6.27
C ILE A 15 -5.81 -4.22 5.91
N ALA A 16 -6.91 -4.02 5.19
CA ALA A 16 -7.84 -5.08 4.87
C ALA A 16 -7.16 -6.20 4.07
N LYS A 17 -6.31 -5.86 3.09
CA LYS A 17 -5.59 -6.87 2.31
C LYS A 17 -4.54 -7.62 3.13
N LEU A 18 -3.76 -6.91 3.93
CA LEU A 18 -2.74 -7.53 4.77
C LEU A 18 -3.36 -8.48 5.80
N THR A 19 -4.39 -8.02 6.51
CA THR A 19 -5.08 -8.84 7.52
C THR A 19 -5.84 -10.01 6.91
N SER A 20 -6.41 -9.86 5.71
CA SER A 20 -7.08 -10.95 5.00
C SER A 20 -6.13 -12.07 4.57
N VAL A 21 -4.88 -11.76 4.22
CA VAL A 21 -3.91 -12.75 3.70
C VAL A 21 -3.02 -13.31 4.80
N LEU A 22 -2.55 -12.46 5.72
CA LEU A 22 -1.60 -12.83 6.76
C LEU A 22 -2.27 -13.17 8.10
N GLY A 23 -3.57 -12.86 8.23
CA GLY A 23 -4.28 -12.84 9.51
C GLY A 23 -4.06 -11.52 10.27
N PRO A 24 -4.89 -11.25 11.29
CA PRO A 24 -4.92 -9.94 11.96
C PRO A 24 -3.58 -9.56 12.61
N ALA A 25 -2.96 -10.47 13.38
CA ALA A 25 -1.72 -10.17 14.08
C ALA A 25 -0.54 -9.90 13.14
N ARG A 26 -0.31 -10.80 12.16
CA ARG A 26 0.78 -10.65 11.19
C ARG A 26 0.52 -9.51 10.20
N GLY A 27 -0.75 -9.27 9.87
CA GLY A 27 -1.16 -8.16 9.01
C GLY A 27 -0.84 -6.80 9.64
N SER A 28 -1.19 -6.61 10.92
CA SER A 28 -0.84 -5.38 11.65
C SER A 28 0.66 -5.19 11.79
N ALA A 29 1.42 -6.25 12.11
CA ALA A 29 2.87 -6.15 12.20
C ALA A 29 3.53 -5.79 10.85
N ALA A 30 3.07 -6.39 9.75
CA ALA A 30 3.56 -6.08 8.41
C ALA A 30 3.20 -4.65 7.98
N LEU A 31 2.02 -4.16 8.36
CA LEU A 31 1.59 -2.78 8.13
C LEU A 31 2.53 -1.80 8.84
N GLU A 32 2.73 -1.99 10.15
CA GLU A 32 3.60 -1.12 10.96
C GLU A 32 5.03 -1.10 10.42
N GLU A 33 5.58 -2.26 10.06
CA GLU A 33 6.94 -2.34 9.53
C GLU A 33 7.08 -1.61 8.18
N ALA A 34 6.14 -1.80 7.26
CA ALA A 34 6.18 -1.12 5.96
C ALA A 34 5.91 0.39 6.06
N LEU A 35 5.06 0.83 7.00
CA LEU A 35 4.88 2.25 7.33
C LEU A 35 6.18 2.86 7.86
N ARG A 36 6.84 2.19 8.82
CA ARG A 36 8.14 2.64 9.33
C ARG A 36 9.21 2.69 8.25
N ALA A 37 9.32 1.66 7.40
CA ALA A 37 10.30 1.58 6.32
C ALA A 37 10.13 2.70 5.28
N THR A 38 8.91 3.24 5.12
CA THR A 38 8.61 4.33 4.18
C THR A 38 8.55 5.70 4.84
N GLY A 39 8.69 5.78 6.17
CA GLY A 39 8.51 7.01 6.94
C GLY A 39 7.06 7.52 6.96
N LEU A 40 6.09 6.67 6.61
CA LEU A 40 4.68 7.02 6.59
C LEU A 40 4.05 6.72 7.95
N THR A 41 3.14 7.58 8.40
CA THR A 41 2.26 7.31 9.55
C THR A 41 0.88 6.86 9.11
N HIS A 42 0.45 7.29 7.92
CA HIS A 42 -0.81 6.94 7.30
C HIS A 42 -0.68 7.02 5.78
N ILE A 43 -1.55 6.32 5.04
CA ILE A 43 -1.52 6.30 3.58
C ILE A 43 -2.68 7.16 3.07
N THR A 44 -2.36 8.30 2.48
CA THR A 44 -3.33 9.32 2.05
C THR A 44 -3.45 9.45 0.53
N SER A 45 -2.53 8.84 -0.22
CA SER A 45 -2.49 8.92 -1.68
C SER A 45 -2.14 7.60 -2.35
N ALA A 46 -2.42 7.52 -3.66
CA ALA A 46 -2.02 6.38 -4.48
C ALA A 46 -0.48 6.24 -4.55
N ASP A 47 0.26 7.36 -4.60
CA ASP A 47 1.73 7.34 -4.59
C ASP A 47 2.30 6.80 -3.28
N GLU A 48 1.72 7.19 -2.15
CA GLU A 48 2.07 6.62 -0.85
C GLU A 48 1.74 5.14 -0.77
N LEU A 49 0.58 4.72 -1.30
CA LEU A 49 0.22 3.31 -1.37
C LEU A 49 1.21 2.53 -2.23
N HIS A 50 1.67 3.11 -3.34
CA HIS A 50 2.67 2.48 -4.20
C HIS A 50 4.01 2.34 -3.47
N ARG A 51 4.50 3.38 -2.80
CA ARG A 51 5.73 3.33 -1.99
C ARG A 51 5.63 2.29 -0.87
N PHE A 52 4.52 2.27 -0.15
CA PHE A 52 4.20 1.26 0.86
C PHE A 52 4.22 -0.16 0.27
N ALA A 53 3.60 -0.35 -0.89
CA ALA A 53 3.59 -1.62 -1.60
C ALA A 53 5.00 -2.09 -2.01
N GLN A 54 5.88 -1.17 -2.43
CA GLN A 54 7.28 -1.50 -2.74
C GLN A 54 8.07 -1.97 -1.51
N ALA A 55 7.83 -1.37 -0.33
CA ALA A 55 8.43 -1.83 0.91
C ALA A 55 8.00 -3.28 1.25
N LEU A 56 6.71 -3.59 1.07
CA LEU A 56 6.21 -4.95 1.24
C LEU A 56 6.84 -5.94 0.23
N ILE A 57 6.93 -5.56 -1.05
CA ILE A 57 7.58 -6.38 -2.10
C ILE A 57 9.02 -6.69 -1.71
N THR A 58 9.75 -5.69 -1.23
CA THR A 58 11.14 -5.83 -0.79
C THR A 58 11.27 -6.76 0.42
N ALA A 59 10.31 -6.74 1.35
CA ALA A 59 10.27 -7.67 2.48
C ALA A 59 10.03 -9.14 2.05
N GLY A 60 9.43 -9.36 0.87
CA GLY A 60 9.24 -10.67 0.28
C GLY A 60 8.17 -11.53 0.96
N GLY A 61 8.14 -12.82 0.60
CA GLY A 61 7.16 -13.78 1.11
C GLY A 61 5.71 -13.38 0.83
N PHE A 62 4.80 -13.72 1.76
CA PHE A 62 3.38 -13.39 1.63
C PHE A 62 3.09 -11.89 1.71
N ALA A 63 3.87 -11.14 2.50
CA ALA A 63 3.77 -9.69 2.55
C ALA A 63 4.10 -9.07 1.18
N GLY A 64 5.15 -9.56 0.52
CA GLY A 64 5.51 -9.15 -0.83
C GLY A 64 4.45 -9.46 -1.89
N ALA A 65 3.77 -10.61 -1.78
CA ALA A 65 2.65 -10.93 -2.66
C ALA A 65 1.49 -9.92 -2.49
N VAL A 66 1.16 -9.54 -1.25
CA VAL A 66 0.16 -8.47 -0.98
C VAL A 66 0.65 -7.12 -1.51
N GLY A 67 1.94 -6.82 -1.36
CA GLY A 67 2.58 -5.64 -1.94
C GLY A 67 2.38 -5.57 -3.46
N GLY A 68 2.57 -6.68 -4.19
CA GLY A 68 2.29 -6.75 -5.63
C GLY A 68 0.85 -6.34 -5.98
N LEU A 69 -0.14 -6.85 -5.24
CA LEU A 69 -1.55 -6.51 -5.44
C LEU A 69 -1.86 -5.03 -5.15
N LEU A 70 -1.30 -4.48 -4.07
CA LEU A 70 -1.46 -3.08 -3.71
C LEU A 70 -0.77 -2.14 -4.70
N SER A 71 0.38 -2.55 -5.24
CA SER A 71 1.13 -1.80 -6.24
C SER A 71 0.33 -1.64 -7.52
N VAL A 72 -0.29 -2.72 -8.03
CA VAL A 72 -1.21 -2.66 -9.18
C VAL A 72 -2.40 -1.75 -8.87
N HIS A 73 -2.98 -1.89 -7.68
CA HIS A 73 -4.14 -1.07 -7.28
C HIS A 73 -3.81 0.42 -7.27
N ALA A 74 -2.63 0.78 -6.76
CA ALA A 74 -2.13 2.16 -6.75
C ALA A 74 -1.91 2.70 -8.18
N VAL A 75 -1.22 1.95 -9.04
CA VAL A 75 -0.94 2.35 -10.43
C VAL A 75 -2.22 2.53 -11.24
N MET A 76 -3.18 1.61 -11.11
CA MET A 76 -4.49 1.73 -11.78
C MET A 76 -5.27 2.99 -11.39
N HIS A 77 -4.92 3.62 -10.28
CA HIS A 77 -5.57 4.82 -9.77
C HIS A 77 -4.66 6.06 -9.78
N GLY A 78 -3.61 6.03 -10.61
CA GLY A 78 -2.81 7.21 -10.92
C GLY A 78 -1.57 7.41 -10.05
N ALA A 79 -1.11 6.38 -9.33
CA ALA A 79 0.24 6.45 -8.76
C ALA A 79 1.27 6.64 -9.88
N SER A 80 2.12 7.64 -9.73
CA SER A 80 3.22 7.92 -10.64
C SER A 80 4.16 6.73 -10.61
N ARG A 81 4.27 5.99 -11.72
CA ARG A 81 5.42 5.11 -11.92
C ARG A 81 6.64 6.02 -11.88
N LEU A 82 7.38 6.00 -10.77
CA LEU A 82 8.76 6.46 -10.77
C LEU A 82 9.54 5.46 -11.64
N GLU A 83 9.52 5.68 -12.95
CA GLU A 83 10.47 5.03 -13.84
C GLU A 83 11.84 5.67 -13.57
N PRO A 84 12.86 4.90 -13.16
CA PRO A 84 14.21 5.42 -13.09
C PRO A 84 14.66 5.69 -14.53
N ARG A 85 14.99 6.95 -14.82
CA ARG A 85 15.71 7.35 -16.03
C ARG A 85 17.18 6.96 -15.92
#